data_AF-A0A3B9BQH6-F1
#
_entry.id   AF-A0A3B9BQH6-F1
#
_cell.length_a   1.000
_cell.length_b   1.000
_cell.length_c   1.000
_cell.angle_alpha   90.00
_cell.angle_beta   90.00
_cell.angle_gamma   90.00
#
_symmetry.space_group_name_H-M   'P 1'
#
loop_
_entity.id
_entity.type
_entity.pdbx_description
1 polymer ?
#
loop_
_entity_poly.entity_id
_entity_poly.type
_entity_poly.pdbx_seq_one_letter_code
_entity_poly.pdbx_strand_id
1 'polypeptide(L)'
;DIPTDGMIAIYRAYGDYPNLPKDRLVCFQGYFPDYLDLKTAGYTTTATPPETAALAIIHITRSKNETRTLIAKAHDSLPVGGVILIDGEKTDGIESLLKDAKRHTTVNGQISKSH
;
A
#
# COMPACT_ATOMS: atom_id res chain seq x y z
N ASP A 1 3.06 -8.91 11.51
CA ASP A 1 1.93 -9.81 11.19
C ASP A 1 0.79 -9.03 10.55
N ILE A 2 0.07 -9.67 9.63
CA ILE A 2 -1.12 -9.12 9.00
C ILE A 2 -2.27 -9.21 10.02
N PRO A 3 -3.10 -8.17 10.22
CA PRO A 3 -4.26 -8.25 11.10
C PRO A 3 -5.17 -9.42 10.73
N THR A 4 -5.68 -10.14 11.74
CA THR A 4 -6.55 -11.30 11.55
C THR A 4 -7.94 -10.95 11.02
N ASP A 5 -8.38 -9.69 11.18
CA ASP A 5 -9.68 -9.18 10.74
C ASP A 5 -9.55 -7.78 10.10
N GLY A 6 -10.61 -7.34 9.42
CA GLY A 6 -10.74 -6.03 8.78
C GLY A 6 -10.18 -5.96 7.37
N MET A 7 -10.58 -4.92 6.63
CA MET A 7 -10.19 -4.72 5.24
C MET A 7 -8.71 -4.34 5.11
N ILE A 8 -8.07 -4.78 4.03
CA ILE A 8 -6.70 -4.44 3.67
C ILE A 8 -6.77 -3.53 2.44
N ALA A 9 -6.38 -2.27 2.60
CA ALA A 9 -6.33 -1.31 1.50
C ALA A 9 -4.98 -1.41 0.80
N ILE A 10 -4.98 -1.60 -0.52
CA ILE A 10 -3.76 -1.61 -1.33
C ILE A 10 -3.75 -0.35 -2.19
N TYR A 11 -2.80 0.55 -1.94
CA TYR A 11 -2.64 1.82 -2.62
C TYR A 11 -1.68 1.66 -3.80
N ARG A 12 -2.07 2.20 -4.95
CA ARG A 12 -1.40 1.98 -6.24
C ARG A 12 -1.33 0.48 -6.55
N ALA A 13 -2.45 -0.21 -6.36
CA ALA A 13 -2.54 -1.64 -6.59
C ALA A 13 -2.29 -1.98 -8.07
N TYR A 14 -1.48 -3.01 -8.33
CA TYR A 14 -1.29 -3.64 -9.63
C TYR A 14 -1.01 -5.13 -9.44
N GLY A 15 -1.04 -5.91 -10.52
CA GLY A 15 -0.69 -7.33 -10.51
C GLY A 15 -1.63 -8.20 -9.65
N ASP A 16 -1.06 -9.16 -8.93
CA ASP A 16 -1.78 -10.14 -8.11
C ASP A 16 -1.26 -10.22 -6.66
N TYR A 17 -2.13 -10.71 -5.76
CA TYR A 17 -1.88 -10.79 -4.32
C TYR A 17 -2.20 -12.18 -3.77
N PRO A 18 -1.54 -13.25 -4.25
CA PRO A 18 -1.93 -14.65 -3.96
C PRO A 18 -1.78 -15.04 -2.48
N ASN A 19 -0.95 -14.33 -1.72
CA ASN A 19 -0.71 -14.60 -0.30
C ASN A 19 -1.59 -13.75 0.64
N LEU A 20 -2.53 -12.98 0.09
CA LEU A 20 -3.45 -12.14 0.86
C LEU A 20 -4.90 -12.64 0.71
N PRO A 21 -5.74 -12.51 1.76
CA PRO A 21 -7.15 -12.89 1.69
C PRO A 21 -7.90 -11.94 0.75
N LYS A 22 -8.14 -12.41 -0.48
CA LYS A 22 -8.68 -11.60 -1.59
C LYS A 22 -10.01 -10.91 -1.27
N ASP A 23 -10.86 -11.57 -0.50
CA ASP A 23 -12.16 -11.06 -0.01
C ASP A 23 -12.02 -9.85 0.93
N ARG A 24 -10.85 -9.67 1.55
CA ARG A 24 -10.54 -8.52 2.41
C ARG A 24 -9.80 -7.40 1.68
N LEU A 25 -9.43 -7.58 0.41
CA LEU A 25 -8.64 -6.60 -0.33
C LEU A 25 -9.52 -5.52 -0.96
N VAL A 26 -9.12 -4.26 -0.78
CA VAL A 26 -9.63 -3.12 -1.54
C VAL A 26 -8.47 -2.49 -2.30
N CYS A 27 -8.44 -2.69 -3.61
CA CYS A 27 -7.40 -2.20 -4.49
C CYS A 27 -7.71 -0.77 -4.96
N PHE A 28 -6.96 0.21 -4.46
CA PHE A 28 -7.03 1.60 -4.90
C PHE A 28 -6.05 1.84 -6.06
N GLN A 29 -6.59 2.19 -7.22
CA GLN A 29 -5.80 2.42 -8.43
C GLN A 29 -6.46 3.49 -9.31
N GLY A 30 -5.68 4.51 -9.69
CA GLY A 30 -6.11 5.60 -10.56
C GLY A 30 -5.71 5.44 -12.03
N TYR A 31 -4.75 4.57 -12.34
CA TYR A 31 -4.34 4.26 -13.71
C TYR A 31 -5.27 3.21 -14.31
N PHE A 32 -5.94 3.58 -15.42
CA PHE A 32 -7.03 2.78 -15.99
C PHE A 32 -6.64 1.34 -16.39
N PRO A 33 -5.49 1.09 -17.04
CA PRO A 33 -5.08 -0.28 -17.37
C PRO A 33 -4.96 -1.18 -16.13
N ASP A 34 -4.22 -0.76 -15.10
CA ASP A 34 -4.08 -1.53 -13.86
C ASP A 34 -5.43 -1.71 -13.16
N TYR A 35 -6.28 -0.67 -13.16
CA TYR A 35 -7.64 -0.74 -12.60
C TYR A 35 -8.47 -1.84 -13.30
N LEU A 36 -8.40 -1.88 -14.64
CA LEU A 36 -9.15 -2.85 -15.43
C LEU A 36 -8.62 -4.27 -15.23
N ASP A 37 -7.30 -4.44 -15.17
CA ASP A 37 -6.66 -5.74 -14.94
C ASP A 37 -7.05 -6.32 -13.58
N LEU A 38 -7.00 -5.50 -12.52
CA LEU A 38 -7.43 -5.89 -11.17
C LEU A 38 -8.92 -6.27 -11.13
N LYS A 39 -9.77 -5.47 -11.75
CA LYS A 39 -11.21 -5.71 -11.80
C LYS A 39 -11.53 -6.99 -12.57
N THR A 40 -10.86 -7.23 -13.69
CA THR A 40 -10.98 -8.46 -14.50
C THR A 40 -10.46 -9.67 -13.75
N ALA A 41 -9.40 -9.52 -12.98
CA ALA A 41 -8.88 -10.54 -12.07
C ALA A 41 -9.80 -10.78 -10.86
N GLY A 42 -10.88 -10.01 -10.67
CA GLY A 42 -11.90 -10.22 -9.65
C GLY A 42 -11.55 -9.63 -8.28
N TYR A 43 -10.67 -8.64 -8.20
CA TYR A 43 -10.46 -7.88 -6.97
C TYR A 43 -11.54 -6.81 -6.79
N THR A 44 -11.84 -6.44 -5.54
CA THR A 44 -12.58 -5.21 -5.26
C THR A 44 -11.69 -4.02 -5.59
N THR A 45 -12.02 -3.26 -6.63
CA THR A 45 -11.16 -2.17 -7.14
C THR A 45 -11.89 -0.82 -7.13
N THR A 46 -11.21 0.21 -6.63
CA THR A 46 -11.73 1.59 -6.50
C THR A 46 -10.77 2.62 -7.08
N ALA A 47 -11.33 3.69 -7.65
CA ALA A 47 -10.59 4.86 -8.12
C ALA A 47 -10.52 5.98 -7.07
N THR A 48 -11.22 5.84 -5.96
CA THR A 48 -11.16 6.75 -4.80
C THR A 48 -10.45 6.06 -3.63
N PRO A 49 -9.70 6.80 -2.81
CA PRO A 49 -9.04 6.24 -1.63
C PRO A 49 -10.07 5.57 -0.69
N PRO A 50 -9.79 4.36 -0.16
CA PRO A 50 -10.65 3.72 0.83
C PRO A 50 -10.74 4.57 2.09
N GLU A 51 -11.93 4.60 2.72
CA GLU A 51 -12.17 5.39 3.93
C GLU A 51 -11.74 4.68 5.21
N THR A 52 -11.81 3.34 5.23
CA THR A 52 -11.45 2.54 6.41
C THR A 52 -10.69 1.28 6.01
N ALA A 53 -9.64 0.95 6.76
CA ALA A 53 -8.85 -0.26 6.64
C ALA A 53 -8.24 -0.65 8.00
N ALA A 54 -7.94 -1.93 8.17
CA ALA A 54 -7.16 -2.45 9.29
C ALA A 54 -5.64 -2.47 8.97
N LEU A 55 -5.29 -2.52 7.69
CA LEU A 55 -3.93 -2.50 7.18
C LEU A 55 -3.90 -1.75 5.85
N ALA A 56 -2.90 -0.90 5.64
CA ALA A 56 -2.62 -0.29 4.34
C ALA A 56 -1.31 -0.82 3.78
N ILE A 57 -1.32 -1.23 2.51
CA ILE A 57 -0.14 -1.59 1.72
C ILE A 57 0.02 -0.52 0.65
N ILE A 58 1.22 0.05 0.51
CA ILE A 58 1.50 1.11 -0.46
C ILE A 58 2.62 0.67 -1.37
N HIS A 59 2.32 0.60 -2.67
CA HIS A 59 3.36 0.50 -3.68
C HIS A 59 3.91 1.89 -4.00
N ILE A 60 5.18 2.14 -3.68
CA ILE A 60 5.80 3.46 -3.88
C ILE A 60 5.94 3.80 -5.36
N THR A 61 6.19 5.07 -5.67
CA THR A 61 6.57 5.51 -7.02
C THR A 61 7.94 6.19 -6.98
N ARG A 62 8.55 6.38 -8.16
CA ARG A 62 9.79 7.17 -8.29
C ARG A 62 9.61 8.62 -7.83
N SER A 63 8.37 9.12 -7.82
CA SER A 63 8.04 10.45 -7.31
C SER A 63 7.85 10.41 -5.79
N LYS A 64 8.74 11.09 -5.06
CA LYS A 64 8.63 11.25 -3.61
C LYS A 64 7.35 11.98 -3.19
N ASN A 65 6.90 12.95 -3.99
CA ASN A 65 5.67 13.69 -3.71
C ASN A 65 4.45 12.80 -3.82
N GLU A 66 4.36 12.02 -4.90
CA GLU A 66 3.24 11.10 -5.11
C GLU A 66 3.21 10.02 -4.03
N THR A 67 4.37 9.43 -3.71
CA THR A 67 4.48 8.45 -2.62
C THR A 67 4.04 9.04 -1.29
N ARG A 68 4.42 10.28 -0.96
CA ARG A 68 3.93 10.97 0.25
C ARG A 68 2.43 11.19 0.24
N THR A 69 1.85 11.54 -0.91
CA THR A 69 0.39 11.66 -1.04
C THR A 69 -0.31 10.32 -0.82
N LEU A 70 0.25 9.21 -1.32
CA LEU A 70 -0.28 7.87 -1.04
C LEU A 70 -0.19 7.52 0.45
N ILE A 71 0.94 7.83 1.10
CA ILE A 71 1.12 7.62 2.55
C ILE A 71 0.09 8.43 3.35
N ALA A 72 -0.14 9.70 3.00
CA ALA A 72 -1.15 10.51 3.68
C ALA A 72 -2.56 9.91 3.54
N LYS A 73 -2.96 9.52 2.32
CA LYS A 73 -4.26 8.88 2.07
C LYS A 73 -4.41 7.53 2.79
N ALA A 74 -3.33 6.78 2.92
CA ALA A 74 -3.30 5.52 3.66
C ALA A 74 -3.38 5.74 5.17
N HIS A 75 -2.70 6.77 5.68
CA HIS A 75 -2.81 7.16 7.08
C HIS A 75 -4.24 7.55 7.44
N ASP A 76 -4.92 8.30 6.59
CA ASP A 76 -6.30 8.76 6.82
C ASP A 76 -7.32 7.62 6.83
N SER A 77 -7.03 6.48 6.21
CA SER A 77 -7.91 5.31 6.19
C SER A 77 -7.70 4.36 7.35
N LEU A 78 -6.69 4.60 8.19
CA LEU A 78 -6.32 3.72 9.29
C LEU A 78 -6.77 4.28 10.65
N PRO A 79 -7.11 3.41 11.61
CA PRO A 79 -7.28 3.84 12.99
C PRO A 79 -5.95 4.32 13.58
N VAL A 80 -6.02 5.07 14.69
CA VAL A 80 -4.84 5.45 15.47
C VAL A 80 -4.04 4.19 15.86
N GLY A 81 -2.75 4.19 15.56
CA GLY A 81 -1.88 3.03 15.78
C GLY A 81 -1.96 1.96 14.68
N GLY A 82 -2.68 2.23 13.58
CA GLY A 82 -2.73 1.37 12.40
C GLY A 82 -1.37 1.19 11.72
N VAL A 83 -1.26 0.13 10.93
CA VAL A 83 -0.01 -0.27 10.29
C VAL A 83 -0.03 0.09 8.81
N ILE A 84 1.05 0.72 8.34
CA ILE A 84 1.33 0.95 6.92
C ILE A 84 2.51 0.08 6.52
N LEU A 85 2.29 -0.81 5.56
CA LEU A 85 3.34 -1.53 4.85
C LEU A 85 3.71 -0.75 3.60
N ILE A 86 5.00 -0.49 3.41
CA ILE A 86 5.51 0.15 2.21
C ILE A 86 6.28 -0.89 1.40
N ASP A 87 5.80 -1.13 0.19
CA ASP A 87 6.42 -2.03 -0.78
C ASP A 87 7.03 -1.22 -1.93
N GLY A 88 8.21 -1.64 -2.38
CA GLY A 88 8.97 -0.86 -3.35
C GLY A 88 10.38 -1.37 -3.60
N GLU A 89 10.88 -1.08 -4.79
CA GLU A 89 12.24 -1.43 -5.18
C GLU A 89 13.27 -0.36 -4.80
N LYS A 90 14.54 -0.77 -4.72
CA LYS A 90 15.68 0.15 -4.54
C LYS A 90 15.75 1.18 -5.67
N THR A 91 15.49 0.74 -6.90
CA THR A 91 15.43 1.54 -8.12
C THR A 91 14.37 2.64 -8.05
N ASP A 92 13.30 2.42 -7.29
CA ASP A 92 12.22 3.39 -7.07
C ASP A 92 12.42 4.23 -5.79
N GLY A 93 13.52 4.03 -5.07
CA GLY A 93 13.96 4.92 -4.00
C GLY A 93 13.46 4.56 -2.61
N ILE A 94 13.05 3.31 -2.35
CA ILE A 94 12.59 2.85 -1.03
C ILE A 94 13.59 3.15 0.09
N GLU A 95 14.90 3.05 -0.17
CA GLU A 95 15.95 3.35 0.83
C GLU A 95 16.00 4.83 1.20
N SER A 96 15.81 5.71 0.22
CA SER A 96 15.71 7.15 0.49
C SER A 96 14.45 7.48 1.28
N LEU A 97 13.33 6.80 0.99
CA LEU A 97 12.08 6.99 1.71
C LEU A 97 12.20 6.49 3.17
N LEU A 98 12.82 5.33 3.38
CA LEU A 98 13.07 4.79 4.71
C LEU A 98 13.93 5.73 5.56
N LYS A 99 15.00 6.29 4.98
CA LYS A 99 15.87 7.25 5.67
C LYS A 99 15.10 8.51 6.09
N ASP A 100 14.17 8.95 5.25
CA ASP A 100 13.30 10.09 5.53
C ASP A 100 12.29 9.75 6.63
N ALA A 101 11.59 8.61 6.51
CA ALA A 101 10.59 8.14 7.46
C ALA A 101 11.15 8.00 8.89
N LYS A 102 12.38 7.48 9.04
CA LYS A 102 13.07 7.36 10.34
C LYS A 102 13.29 8.70 11.06
N ARG A 103 13.21 9.84 10.35
CA ARG A 103 13.30 11.19 10.95
C ARG A 103 11.97 11.67 11.53
N HIS A 104 10.86 11.07 11.09
CA HIS A 104 9.50 11.58 11.36
C HIS A 104 8.63 10.58 12.14
N THR A 105 8.92 9.28 12.08
CA THR A 105 8.12 8.26 12.73
C THR A 105 8.95 7.03 13.14
N THR A 106 8.35 6.18 13.98
CA THR A 106 8.91 4.86 14.29
C THR A 106 8.72 3.94 13.10
N VAL A 107 9.80 3.30 12.67
CA VAL A 107 9.74 2.29 11.60
C VAL A 107 9.92 0.89 12.22
N ASN A 108 8.86 0.10 12.16
CA ASN A 108 8.81 -1.24 12.73
C ASN A 108 9.36 -2.27 11.73
N GLY A 109 10.65 -2.55 11.84
CA GLY A 109 11.32 -3.57 11.03
C GLY A 109 11.53 -3.17 9.57
N GLN A 110 12.35 -3.95 8.87
CA GLN A 110 12.56 -3.85 7.43
C GLN A 110 12.77 -5.26 6.91
N ILE A 111 11.94 -5.67 5.95
CA ILE A 111 12.06 -6.98 5.30
C ILE A 111 12.53 -6.71 3.88
N SER A 112 13.77 -7.08 3.59
CA SER A 112 14.29 -7.09 2.22
C SER A 112 14.21 -8.51 1.70
N LYS A 113 13.35 -8.78 0.71
CA LYS A 113 13.49 -10.00 -0.08
C LYS A 113 14.61 -9.73 -1.09
N SER A 114 15.77 -10.32 -0.84
CA SER A 114 16.91 -10.28 -1.75
C SER A 114 17.19 -11.69 -2.22
N HIS A 115 16.54 -12.10 -3.32
CA HIS A 115 17.07 -13.03 -4.31
C HIS A 115 16.17 -13.09 -5.54
#